data_AF-A0A846C7L9-F1
#
_entry.id   AF-A0A846C7L9-F1
#
_cell.length_a   1.000
_cell.length_b   1.000
_cell.length_c   1.000
_cell.angle_alpha   90.00
_cell.angle_beta   90.00
_cell.angle_gamma   90.00
#
_symmetry.space_group_name_H-M   'P 1'
#
loop_
_entity.id
_entity.type
_entity.pdbx_description
1 polymer ?
#
loop_
_entity_poly.entity_id
_entity_poly.type
_entity_poly.pdbx_seq_one_letter_code
_entity_poly.pdbx_strand_id
1 'polypeptide(L)'
;MQPLPRDFLIRLAHEYDLSPEQEEAFVARFSSQENELSLAESLFISDNAFRTRMTGVYQKFSIRGRGPGKVRRLHDVLIQKYQQSHSVSDTAQEREQHRKLSQQDARTTNDQKQKVSWQQVCLAMLEDRKHLTSNRLLPLEMQRDLINDNI
;
A
#
# COMPACT_ATOMS: atom_id res chain seq x y z
N MET A 1 -2.25 27.17 -15.19
CA MET A 1 -1.12 26.23 -14.98
C MET A 1 -1.71 24.95 -14.40
N GLN A 2 -1.06 23.80 -14.58
CA GLN A 2 -1.56 22.54 -14.00
C GLN A 2 -1.45 22.59 -12.45
N PRO A 3 -2.53 22.32 -11.71
CA PRO A 3 -2.50 22.29 -10.26
C PRO A 3 -1.73 21.07 -9.75
N LEU A 4 -1.08 21.23 -8.58
CA LEU A 4 -0.30 20.19 -7.92
C LEU A 4 -0.98 19.73 -6.63
N PRO A 5 -0.74 18.48 -6.17
CA PRO A 5 -1.32 17.97 -4.93
C PRO A 5 -0.91 18.81 -3.72
N ARG A 6 -1.88 19.16 -2.87
CA ARG A 6 -1.67 19.99 -1.68
C ARG A 6 -0.61 19.42 -0.74
N ASP A 7 -0.65 18.12 -0.46
CA ASP A 7 0.29 17.47 0.46
C ASP A 7 1.74 17.51 -0.06
N PHE A 8 1.92 17.51 -1.38
CA PHE A 8 3.25 17.71 -1.97
C PHE A 8 3.74 19.15 -1.77
N LEU A 9 2.87 20.13 -1.99
CA LEU A 9 3.20 21.54 -1.81
C LEU A 9 3.54 21.86 -0.34
N ILE A 10 2.80 21.32 0.63
CA ILE A 10 3.07 21.52 2.06
C ILE A 10 4.42 20.94 2.45
N ARG A 11 4.72 19.71 2.02
CA ARG A 11 6.03 19.11 2.28
C ARG A 11 7.17 19.97 1.73
N LEU A 12 7.02 20.52 0.53
CA LEU A 12 8.00 21.44 -0.04
C LEU A 12 8.06 22.77 0.72
N ALA A 13 6.93 23.31 1.17
CA ALA A 13 6.91 24.53 1.96
C ALA A 13 7.75 24.38 3.24
N HIS A 14 7.65 23.23 3.90
CA HIS A 14 8.50 22.90 5.05
C HIS A 14 9.97 22.66 4.66
N GLU A 15 10.27 21.96 3.56
CA GLU A 15 11.64 21.74 3.08
C GLU A 15 12.38 23.06 2.79
N TYR A 16 11.66 24.09 2.35
CA TYR A 16 12.21 25.41 2.02
C TYR A 16 12.07 26.43 3.16
N ASP A 17 11.67 26.00 4.35
CA ASP A 17 11.45 26.86 5.52
C ASP A 17 10.60 28.11 5.19
N LEU A 18 9.46 27.90 4.54
CA LEU A 18 8.47 28.97 4.31
C LEU A 18 7.80 29.34 5.63
N SER A 19 7.49 30.62 5.82
CA SER A 19 6.64 31.03 6.95
C SER A 19 5.20 30.51 6.75
N PRO A 20 4.39 30.37 7.81
CA PRO A 20 3.00 29.92 7.67
C PRO A 20 2.18 30.73 6.66
N GLU A 21 2.38 32.05 6.63
CA GLU A 21 1.70 32.95 5.69
C GLU A 21 2.16 32.77 4.25
N GLN A 22 3.44 32.43 4.07
CA GLN A 22 4.04 32.14 2.76
C GLN A 22 3.59 30.76 2.25
N GLU A 23 3.55 29.76 3.12
CA GLU A 23 3.04 28.43 2.84
C GLU A 23 1.59 28.51 2.36
N GLU A 24 0.72 29.22 3.08
CA GLU A 24 -0.68 29.37 2.72
C GLU A 24 -0.85 29.98 1.31
N ALA A 25 -0.14 31.07 1.02
CA ALA A 25 -0.17 31.71 -0.29
C ALA A 25 0.42 30.81 -1.39
N PHE A 26 1.50 30.10 -1.09
CA PHE A 26 2.15 29.16 -2.00
C PHE A 26 1.24 27.99 -2.36
N VAL A 27 0.64 27.35 -1.35
CA VAL A 27 -0.29 26.23 -1.53
C VAL A 27 -1.51 26.69 -2.32
N ALA A 28 -2.13 27.83 -1.96
CA ALA A 28 -3.26 28.38 -2.70
C ALA A 28 -2.93 28.63 -4.18
N ARG A 29 -1.75 29.21 -4.45
CA ARG A 29 -1.32 29.54 -5.82
C ARG A 29 -1.11 28.34 -6.73
N PHE A 30 -0.58 27.24 -6.19
CA PHE A 30 -0.20 26.07 -7.01
C PHE A 30 -1.17 24.89 -6.90
N SER A 31 -2.13 24.92 -5.98
CA SER A 31 -3.21 23.93 -5.89
C SER A 31 -4.45 24.29 -6.72
N SER A 32 -4.59 25.57 -7.12
CA SER A 32 -5.70 26.08 -7.91
C SER A 32 -5.25 26.65 -9.26
N GLN A 33 -6.19 26.82 -10.18
CA GLN A 33 -5.99 27.52 -11.45
C GLN A 33 -6.47 28.98 -11.41
N GLU A 34 -6.91 29.45 -10.26
CA GLU A 34 -7.44 30.80 -10.05
C GLU A 34 -6.38 31.90 -10.26
N ASN A 35 -6.89 33.11 -10.53
CA ASN A 35 -6.07 34.31 -10.63
C ASN A 35 -5.64 34.81 -9.24
N GLU A 36 -4.66 35.72 -9.19
CA GLU A 36 -4.12 36.20 -7.90
C GLU A 36 -5.17 36.95 -7.07
N LEU A 37 -6.12 37.64 -7.71
CA LEU A 37 -7.18 38.37 -7.04
C LEU A 37 -8.14 37.43 -6.29
N SER A 38 -8.66 36.40 -6.95
CA SER A 38 -9.56 35.42 -6.31
C SER A 38 -8.85 34.62 -5.22
N LEU A 39 -7.55 34.35 -5.37
CA LEU A 39 -6.76 33.72 -4.32
C LEU A 39 -6.53 34.64 -3.12
N ALA A 40 -6.33 35.94 -3.33
CA ALA A 40 -6.21 36.90 -2.24
C ALA A 40 -7.54 37.03 -1.48
N GLU A 41 -8.66 37.06 -2.21
CA GLU A 41 -10.02 37.07 -1.64
C GLU A 41 -10.31 35.81 -0.81
N SER A 42 -9.97 34.62 -1.31
CA SER A 42 -10.20 33.37 -0.58
C SER A 42 -9.36 33.24 0.68
N LEU A 43 -8.19 33.89 0.71
CA LEU A 43 -7.33 33.99 1.90
C LEU A 43 -7.67 35.19 2.80
N PHE A 44 -8.68 35.99 2.45
CA PHE A 44 -9.07 37.21 3.18
C PHE A 44 -7.91 38.21 3.38
N ILE A 45 -7.03 38.34 2.37
CA ILE A 45 -5.90 39.28 2.37
C ILE A 45 -5.95 40.23 1.18
N SER A 46 -5.20 41.33 1.26
CA SER A 46 -5.05 42.24 0.11
C SER A 46 -4.16 41.62 -0.98
N ASP A 47 -4.40 41.99 -2.25
CA ASP A 47 -3.56 41.60 -3.39
C ASP A 47 -2.07 41.92 -3.13
N ASN A 48 -1.79 43.10 -2.57
CA ASN A 48 -0.44 43.49 -2.24
C ASN A 48 0.20 42.59 -1.17
N ALA A 49 -0.57 42.17 -0.15
CA ALA A 49 -0.10 41.23 0.85
C ALA A 49 0.19 39.85 0.24
N PHE A 50 -0.68 39.36 -0.65
CA PHE A 50 -0.47 38.11 -1.38
C PHE A 50 0.81 38.15 -2.21
N ARG A 51 1.02 39.23 -2.98
CA ARG A 51 2.24 39.44 -3.79
C ARG A 51 3.50 39.55 -2.94
N THR A 52 3.40 40.16 -1.76
CA THR A 52 4.51 40.25 -0.80
C THR A 52 4.88 38.88 -0.26
N ARG A 53 3.90 38.08 0.18
CA ARG A 53 4.09 36.69 0.62
C ARG A 53 4.75 35.86 -0.47
N MET A 54 4.22 35.92 -1.71
CA MET A 54 4.80 35.22 -2.87
C MET A 54 6.20 35.70 -3.23
N THR A 55 6.53 36.97 -2.99
CA THR A 55 7.90 37.49 -3.19
C THR A 55 8.90 36.80 -2.26
N GLY A 56 8.52 36.58 -0.99
CA GLY A 56 9.32 35.79 -0.05
C GLY A 56 9.51 34.35 -0.52
N VAL A 57 8.45 33.73 -1.05
CA VAL A 57 8.54 32.38 -1.64
C VAL A 57 9.55 32.36 -2.80
N TYR A 58 9.47 33.28 -3.75
CA TYR A 58 10.42 33.31 -4.87
C TYR A 58 11.88 33.46 -4.43
N GLN A 59 12.12 34.21 -3.35
CA GLN A 59 13.47 34.35 -2.78
C GLN A 59 13.97 33.02 -2.19
N LYS A 60 13.13 32.30 -1.44
CA LYS A 60 13.47 31.00 -0.85
C LYS A 60 13.78 29.93 -1.89
N PHE A 61 13.02 29.91 -2.99
CA PHE A 61 13.27 29.03 -4.13
C PHE A 61 14.39 29.54 -5.06
N SER A 62 15.11 30.59 -4.69
CA SER A 62 16.19 31.20 -5.48
C SER A 62 15.77 31.59 -6.91
N ILE A 63 14.50 31.91 -7.12
CA ILE A 63 13.95 32.33 -8.42
C ILE A 63 14.27 33.81 -8.64
N ARG A 64 15.36 34.05 -9.38
CA ARG A 64 15.82 35.40 -9.74
C ARG A 64 15.25 35.87 -11.08
N GLY A 65 15.16 37.19 -11.24
CA GLY A 65 14.71 37.86 -12.48
C GLY A 65 13.62 38.89 -12.23
N ARG A 66 13.40 39.79 -13.21
CA ARG A 66 12.30 40.75 -13.22
C ARG A 66 11.22 40.25 -14.20
N GLY A 67 9.95 40.39 -13.83
CA GLY A 67 8.82 40.14 -14.73
C GLY A 67 7.98 38.88 -14.44
N PRO A 68 6.92 38.66 -15.24
CA PRO A 68 5.87 37.66 -15.01
C PRO A 68 6.32 36.20 -15.16
N GLY A 69 7.56 35.96 -15.60
CA GLY A 69 8.11 34.60 -15.74
C GLY A 69 8.40 33.88 -14.42
N LYS A 70 8.35 34.55 -13.26
CA LYS A 70 8.68 33.96 -11.95
C LYS A 70 7.75 32.81 -11.57
N VAL A 71 6.44 33.02 -11.73
CA VAL A 71 5.43 32.00 -11.41
C VAL A 71 5.69 30.75 -12.26
N ARG A 72 5.94 30.94 -13.56
CA ARG A 72 6.16 29.84 -14.50
C ARG A 72 7.44 29.07 -14.18
N ARG A 73 8.55 29.76 -13.92
CA ARG A 73 9.80 29.10 -13.52
C ARG A 73 9.66 28.31 -12.23
N LEU A 74 8.98 28.88 -11.24
CA LEU A 74 8.70 28.14 -10.01
C LEU A 74 7.84 26.91 -10.31
N HIS A 75 6.78 27.06 -11.10
CA HIS A 75 5.92 25.94 -11.52
C HIS A 75 6.72 24.83 -12.21
N ASP A 76 7.61 25.17 -13.16
CA ASP A 76 8.45 24.21 -13.86
C ASP A 76 9.36 23.43 -12.88
N VAL A 77 9.95 24.12 -11.90
CA VAL A 77 10.76 23.50 -10.83
C VAL A 77 9.92 22.56 -9.97
N LEU A 78 8.69 22.95 -9.62
CA LEU A 78 7.79 22.11 -8.82
C LEU A 78 7.39 20.83 -9.58
N ILE A 79 7.09 20.95 -10.87
CA ILE A 79 6.77 19.80 -11.74
C ILE A 79 7.96 18.85 -11.81
N GLN A 80 9.17 19.37 -12.01
CA GLN A 80 10.39 18.57 -12.04
C GLN A 80 10.59 17.81 -10.73
N LYS A 81 10.46 18.48 -9.57
CA LYS A 81 10.55 17.82 -8.25
C LYS A 81 9.46 16.77 -8.04
N TYR A 82 8.25 17.06 -8.48
CA TYR A 82 7.13 16.13 -8.38
C TYR A 82 7.42 14.84 -9.16
N GLN A 83 7.86 14.95 -10.41
CA GLN A 83 8.23 13.80 -11.25
C GLN A 83 9.39 12.99 -10.64
N GLN A 84 10.43 13.66 -10.13
CA GLN A 84 11.54 12.99 -9.46
C GLN A 84 11.08 12.17 -8.26
N SER A 85 10.21 12.73 -7.41
CA SER A 85 9.70 12.02 -6.23
C SER A 85 8.85 10.79 -6.57
N HIS A 86 8.12 10.82 -7.69
CA HIS A 86 7.26 9.71 -8.12
C HIS A 86 8.04 8.60 -8.84
N SER A 87 9.10 8.94 -9.57
CA SER A 87 9.95 7.95 -10.24
C SER A 87 10.71 7.05 -9.25
N VAL A 88 11.01 7.53 -8.04
CA VAL A 88 11.75 6.76 -7.03
C VAL A 88 10.81 5.82 -6.26
N SER A 89 9.55 6.23 -6.02
CA SER A 89 8.58 5.42 -5.29
C SER A 89 8.17 4.14 -6.04
N ASP A 90 8.10 4.16 -7.37
CA ASP A 90 7.72 2.97 -8.14
C ASP A 90 8.74 1.82 -7.96
N THR A 91 10.03 2.13 -7.96
CA THR A 91 11.09 1.10 -7.81
C THR A 91 11.20 0.50 -6.41
N ALA A 92 10.83 1.26 -5.37
CA ALA A 92 10.86 0.78 -3.98
C ALA A 92 9.60 -0.03 -3.64
N GLN A 93 8.44 0.38 -4.16
CA GLN A 93 7.17 -0.29 -3.91
C GLN A 93 7.09 -1.63 -4.65
N GLU A 94 7.64 -1.73 -5.85
CA GLU A 94 7.71 -2.98 -6.63
C GLU A 94 8.66 -4.01 -5.99
N ARG A 95 9.79 -3.55 -5.42
CA ARG A 95 10.71 -4.43 -4.66
C ARG A 95 10.09 -4.95 -3.36
N GLU A 96 9.33 -4.12 -2.65
CA GLU A 96 8.64 -4.54 -1.43
C GLU A 96 7.47 -5.49 -1.73
N GLN A 97 6.74 -5.28 -2.83
CA GLN A 97 5.70 -6.19 -3.29
C GLN A 97 6.30 -7.55 -3.72
N HIS A 98 7.41 -7.55 -4.44
CA HIS A 98 8.14 -8.77 -4.81
C HIS A 98 8.70 -9.51 -3.57
N ARG A 99 9.15 -8.77 -2.54
CA ARG A 99 9.58 -9.34 -1.25
C ARG A 99 8.43 -10.00 -0.49
N LYS A 100 7.24 -9.40 -0.50
CA LYS A 100 6.05 -9.95 0.16
C LYS A 100 5.47 -11.17 -0.56
N LEU A 101 5.49 -11.20 -1.90
CA LEU A 101 5.11 -12.38 -2.69
C LEU A 101 6.04 -13.57 -2.40
N SER A 102 7.36 -13.34 -2.39
CA SER A 102 8.34 -14.40 -2.11
C SER A 102 8.25 -14.98 -0.68
N GLN A 103 7.67 -14.26 0.28
CA GLN A 103 7.46 -14.75 1.65
C GLN A 103 6.15 -15.54 1.82
N GLN A 104 5.19 -15.41 0.90
CA GLN A 104 3.95 -16.18 0.95
C GLN A 104 4.12 -17.59 0.36
N ASP A 105 4.95 -17.76 -0.68
CA ASP A 105 5.22 -19.07 -1.30
C ASP A 105 6.04 -20.02 -0.39
N ALA A 106 6.81 -19.48 0.55
CA ALA A 106 7.53 -20.28 1.56
C ALA A 106 6.63 -20.76 2.72
N ARG A 107 5.50 -20.09 2.97
CA ARG A 107 4.54 -20.51 4.02
C ARG A 107 3.56 -21.58 3.54
N THR A 108 3.19 -21.57 2.26
CA THR A 108 2.22 -22.54 1.69
C THR A 108 2.80 -23.93 1.50
N THR A 109 4.12 -24.08 1.34
CA THR A 109 4.78 -25.39 1.21
C THR A 109 4.97 -26.11 2.55
N ASN A 110 5.10 -25.38 3.65
CA ASN A 110 5.29 -25.97 4.98
C ASN A 110 3.99 -26.46 5.62
N ASP A 111 2.88 -25.73 5.43
CA ASP A 111 1.56 -26.11 5.97
C ASP A 111 1.01 -27.38 5.27
N GLN A 112 1.23 -27.49 3.96
CA GLN A 112 0.82 -28.68 3.19
C GLN A 112 1.64 -29.92 3.59
N LYS A 113 2.95 -29.76 3.84
CA LYS A 113 3.82 -30.88 4.23
C LYS A 113 3.54 -31.39 5.65
N GLN A 114 3.14 -30.50 6.58
CA GLN A 114 2.73 -30.91 7.92
C GLN A 114 1.39 -31.67 7.94
N LYS A 115 0.40 -31.27 7.12
CA LYS A 115 -0.89 -31.96 7.05
C LYS A 115 -0.80 -33.41 6.54
N VAL A 116 0.03 -33.65 5.53
CA VAL A 116 0.21 -35.01 4.98
C VAL A 116 0.93 -35.93 5.97
N SER A 117 1.87 -35.39 6.75
CA SER A 117 2.61 -36.14 7.78
C SER A 117 1.69 -36.68 8.89
N TRP A 118 0.80 -35.85 9.44
CA TRP A 118 -0.11 -36.28 10.50
C TRP A 118 -1.15 -37.31 10.03
N GLN A 119 -1.64 -37.20 8.79
CA GLN A 119 -2.55 -38.20 8.22
C GLN A 119 -1.87 -39.56 8.06
N GLN A 120 -0.59 -39.59 7.67
CA GLN A 120 0.20 -40.82 7.53
C GLN A 120 0.46 -41.49 8.90
N VAL A 121 0.75 -40.69 9.93
CA VAL A 121 0.94 -41.19 11.31
C VAL A 121 -0.37 -41.71 11.90
N CYS A 122 -1.49 -41.02 11.67
CA CYS A 122 -2.80 -41.49 12.12
C CYS A 122 -3.24 -42.78 11.40
N LEU A 123 -2.93 -42.95 10.12
CA LEU A 123 -3.20 -44.20 9.41
C LEU A 123 -2.36 -45.36 9.96
N ALA A 124 -1.07 -45.13 10.24
CA ALA A 124 -0.19 -46.16 10.79
C ALA A 124 -0.61 -46.62 12.20
N MET A 125 -1.08 -45.70 13.05
CA MET A 125 -1.59 -46.05 14.39
C MET A 125 -2.94 -46.80 14.36
N LEU A 126 -3.71 -46.70 13.27
CA LEU A 126 -4.98 -47.41 13.11
C LEU A 126 -4.81 -48.83 12.55
N GLU A 127 -3.71 -49.10 11.83
CA GLU A 127 -3.40 -50.41 11.24
C GLU A 127 -2.78 -51.38 12.28
N ASP A 128 -2.07 -50.88 13.30
CA ASP A 128 -1.52 -51.71 14.38
C ASP A 128 -2.58 -52.26 15.35
N ARG A 129 -3.82 -51.77 15.27
CA ARG A 129 -4.92 -52.23 16.13
C ARG A 129 -5.66 -53.45 15.59
N LYS A 130 -5.25 -54.00 14.43
CA LYS A 130 -5.84 -55.20 13.82
C LYS A 130 -5.08 -56.51 14.10
N HIS A 131 -3.91 -56.47 14.75
CA HIS A 131 -3.10 -57.66 15.01
C HIS A 131 -3.21 -58.28 16.41
N LEU A 132 -4.17 -57.87 17.25
CA LEU A 132 -4.28 -58.37 18.63
C LEU A 132 -5.63 -58.99 19.04
N THR A 133 -6.54 -59.32 18.12
CA THR A 133 -7.70 -60.18 18.44
C THR A 133 -8.13 -61.11 17.29
N SER A 134 -7.36 -62.16 17.05
CA SER A 134 -7.82 -63.42 16.44
C SER A 134 -6.64 -64.39 16.41
N ASN A 135 -6.65 -65.63 16.89
CA ASN A 135 -7.72 -66.46 17.41
C ASN A 135 -7.01 -67.68 18.05
N ARG A 136 -7.35 -68.07 19.29
CA ARG A 136 -7.04 -69.41 19.81
C ARG A 136 -8.35 -69.99 20.35
N LEU A 137 -8.64 -71.22 19.91
CA LEU A 137 -9.78 -72.10 20.19
C LEU A 137 -11.03 -71.90 19.32
N LEU A 138 -11.12 -72.74 18.29
CA LEU A 138 -12.36 -73.45 17.92
C LEU A 138 -12.74 -74.39 19.09
N PRO A 139 -14.02 -74.77 19.31
CA PRO A 139 -14.60 -75.87 18.51
C PRO A 139 -16.13 -76.00 18.36
N LEU A 140 -16.50 -76.69 17.26
CA LEU A 140 -17.50 -77.77 17.12
C LEU A 140 -19.01 -77.51 17.27
N GLU A 141 -19.72 -77.89 16.20
CA GLU A 141 -21.10 -78.41 16.15
C GLU A 141 -22.22 -77.42 16.54
N MET A 142 -23.43 -77.43 15.99
CA MET A 142 -24.23 -78.51 15.41
C MET A 142 -25.44 -77.86 14.69
N GLN A 143 -25.67 -78.29 13.44
CA GLN A 143 -26.96 -78.56 12.75
C GLN A 143 -28.29 -77.86 13.10
N ARG A 144 -29.06 -77.66 12.00
CA ARG A 144 -30.54 -77.68 11.83
C ARG A 144 -31.27 -76.36 12.18
N ASP A 145 -32.27 -75.87 11.44
CA ASP A 145 -33.23 -76.50 10.52
C ASP A 145 -33.88 -75.46 9.59
N LEU A 146 -34.33 -75.98 8.44
CA LEU A 146 -35.54 -75.68 7.67
C LEU A 146 -35.96 -74.23 7.28
N ILE A 147 -36.08 -74.06 5.95
CA ILE A 147 -37.29 -73.63 5.20
C ILE A 147 -37.92 -72.29 5.62
N ASN A 148 -37.91 -71.28 4.72
CA ASN A 148 -39.12 -70.96 3.95
C ASN A 148 -38.88 -70.01 2.77
N ASP A 149 -39.47 -70.40 1.65
CA ASP A 149 -39.72 -69.62 0.45
C ASP A 149 -40.70 -68.45 0.68
N ASN A 150 -40.73 -67.57 -0.31
CA ASN A 150 -41.89 -66.81 -0.78
C ASN A 150 -42.25 -65.52 -0.02
N ILE A 151 -42.19 -64.38 -0.72
CA ILE A 151 -43.33 -63.58 -1.23
C ILE A 151 -42.81 -62.59 -2.27
#